data_AF-A0A3L8C747-F1
#
_entry.id   AF-A0A3L8C747-F1
#
_cell.length_a   1.000
_cell.length_b   1.000
_cell.length_c   1.000
_cell.angle_alpha   90.00
_cell.angle_beta   90.00
_cell.angle_gamma   90.00
#
_symmetry.space_group_name_H-M   'P 1'
#
loop_
_entity.id
_entity.type
_entity.pdbx_description
1 polymer ?
#
loop_
_entity_poly.entity_id
_entity_poly.type
_entity_poly.pdbx_seq_one_letter_code
_entity_poly.pdbx_strand_id
1 'polypeptide(L)'
;MVCDSPLIQNPIKPDVPKICNHVQCQALYKQRLDMSPALYKQHFQRQQQYIIQKKFAEIEKQKHIERVKHAEFDENEIIKKWAEDRLSSRNGRSIKVTQIPTGLEALKPLEAERINEYLQHVQSVIERACEVEDISELLDDQLLATHQSLLLQDARINSNPMLEAEVEKLCGLCRGGCCAAGGNHAYIHAVTVRRLMDGLSVNAGELLDFYQQHLPQFSIVGSCINQTPTGCSLPRQYRSDVCNLYLCEELEEHLAWKESDQAHSEINLVVQRGNTNWNRFEAVEKNPVTCAYLENDEGELMQLAPEILLMPDQPD
;
A
#
# COMPACT_ATOMS: atom_id res chain seq x y z
N MET A 1 20.70 -11.85 -31.63
CA MET A 1 20.21 -11.92 -30.23
C MET A 1 19.21 -10.79 -30.03
N VAL A 2 18.16 -10.96 -29.22
CA VAL A 2 17.13 -9.93 -29.02
C VAL A 2 17.47 -8.97 -27.87
N CYS A 3 18.22 -9.44 -26.88
CA CYS A 3 18.78 -8.65 -25.79
C CYS A 3 20.08 -9.31 -25.33
N ASP A 4 20.79 -8.66 -24.40
CA ASP A 4 22.08 -9.12 -23.87
C ASP A 4 21.94 -10.13 -22.72
N SER A 5 20.74 -10.63 -22.45
CA SER A 5 20.52 -11.65 -21.42
C SER A 5 21.10 -13.02 -21.83
N PRO A 6 21.70 -13.78 -20.90
CA PRO A 6 22.24 -15.10 -21.17
C PRO A 6 21.15 -16.04 -21.70
N LEU A 7 21.50 -16.81 -22.72
CA LEU A 7 20.60 -17.70 -23.43
C LEU A 7 20.61 -19.07 -22.74
N ILE A 8 19.54 -19.40 -22.03
CA ILE A 8 19.37 -20.73 -21.42
C ILE A 8 19.19 -21.75 -22.55
N GLN A 9 20.06 -22.77 -22.61
CA GLN A 9 19.98 -23.82 -23.62
C GLN A 9 18.71 -24.65 -23.41
N ASN A 10 17.89 -24.78 -24.46
CA ASN A 10 16.83 -25.77 -24.49
C ASN A 10 17.40 -27.05 -25.14
N PRO A 11 17.65 -28.13 -24.39
CA PRO A 11 18.43 -29.29 -24.85
C PRO A 11 17.77 -30.12 -25.97
N ILE A 12 16.55 -29.76 -26.38
CA ILE A 12 15.71 -30.60 -27.26
C ILE A 12 15.70 -30.11 -28.73
N LYS A 13 16.09 -28.86 -29.03
CA LYS A 13 16.03 -28.32 -30.41
C LYS A 13 17.22 -27.40 -30.75
N PRO A 14 18.32 -27.92 -31.31
CA PRO A 14 19.54 -27.14 -31.60
C PRO A 14 19.40 -26.13 -32.77
N ASP A 15 18.39 -26.28 -33.65
CA ASP A 15 18.17 -25.39 -34.81
C ASP A 15 17.28 -24.17 -34.54
N VAL A 16 16.84 -23.95 -33.29
CA VAL A 16 16.04 -22.76 -32.94
C VAL A 16 16.97 -21.61 -32.55
N PRO A 17 16.86 -20.42 -33.18
CA PRO A 17 17.66 -19.27 -32.81
C PRO A 17 17.57 -18.98 -31.31
N LYS A 18 18.74 -18.79 -30.69
CA LYS A 18 18.87 -18.59 -29.24
C LYS A 18 18.25 -17.25 -28.84
N ILE A 19 17.13 -17.30 -28.12
CA ILE A 19 16.42 -16.12 -27.61
C ILE A 19 16.13 -16.36 -26.14
N CYS A 20 16.33 -15.34 -25.31
CA CYS A 20 16.07 -15.48 -23.88
C CYS A 20 14.57 -15.73 -23.63
N ASN A 21 14.24 -16.35 -22.49
CA ASN A 21 12.85 -16.69 -22.16
C ASN A 21 11.96 -15.49 -21.80
N HIS A 22 12.46 -14.27 -21.89
CA HIS A 22 11.67 -13.07 -21.64
C HIS A 22 10.54 -12.92 -22.67
N VAL A 23 9.30 -12.74 -22.19
CA VAL A 23 8.07 -12.71 -23.02
C VAL A 23 8.19 -11.69 -24.17
N GLN A 24 8.72 -10.49 -23.90
CA GLN A 24 8.90 -9.47 -24.93
C GLN A 24 9.91 -9.88 -26.02
N CYS A 25 10.98 -10.61 -25.65
CA CYS A 25 11.97 -11.07 -26.60
C CYS A 25 11.42 -12.20 -27.48
N GLN A 26 10.62 -13.10 -26.89
CA GLN A 26 9.91 -14.15 -27.63
C GLN A 26 8.84 -13.56 -28.56
N ALA A 27 8.07 -12.58 -28.09
CA ALA A 27 7.04 -11.91 -28.87
C ALA A 27 7.63 -11.16 -30.07
N LEU A 28 8.69 -10.35 -29.86
CA LEU A 28 9.36 -9.64 -30.95
C LEU A 28 9.89 -10.60 -32.02
N TYR A 29 10.40 -11.75 -31.61
CA TYR A 29 10.90 -12.73 -32.57
C TYR A 29 9.80 -13.45 -33.34
N LYS A 30 8.66 -13.75 -32.72
CA LYS A 30 7.53 -14.39 -33.39
C LYS A 30 6.97 -13.52 -34.52
N GLN A 31 7.00 -12.20 -34.38
CA GLN A 31 6.53 -11.24 -35.39
C GLN A 31 7.27 -11.32 -36.74
N ARG A 32 8.41 -12.03 -36.81
CA ARG A 32 9.10 -12.31 -38.09
C ARG A 32 8.24 -13.13 -39.07
N LEU A 33 7.26 -13.87 -38.54
CA LEU A 33 6.36 -14.72 -39.33
C LEU A 33 5.26 -13.90 -40.02
N ASP A 34 4.96 -12.71 -39.48
CA ASP A 34 3.81 -11.90 -39.88
C ASP A 34 4.22 -10.66 -40.70
N MET A 35 5.53 -10.40 -40.84
CA MET A 35 6.08 -9.20 -41.49
C MET A 35 6.99 -9.55 -42.66
N SER A 36 7.07 -8.65 -43.65
CA SER A 36 8.07 -8.78 -44.72
C SER A 36 9.49 -8.66 -44.13
N PRO A 37 10.51 -9.33 -44.72
CA PRO A 37 11.86 -9.33 -44.16
C PRO A 37 12.47 -7.94 -43.96
N ALA A 38 12.20 -7.00 -44.88
CA ALA A 38 12.70 -5.63 -44.80
C ALA A 38 12.04 -4.84 -43.66
N LEU A 39 10.72 -4.95 -43.52
CA LEU A 39 9.96 -4.29 -42.44
C LEU A 39 10.34 -4.87 -41.08
N TYR A 40 10.45 -6.20 -40.99
CA TYR A 40 10.86 -6.89 -39.78
C TYR A 40 12.25 -6.45 -39.32
N LYS A 41 13.22 -6.29 -40.24
CA LYS A 41 14.57 -5.85 -39.88
C LYS A 41 14.57 -4.47 -39.20
N GLN A 42 13.82 -3.51 -39.74
CA GLN A 42 13.72 -2.16 -39.16
C GLN A 42 12.97 -2.17 -37.83
N HIS A 43 11.85 -2.90 -37.75
CA HIS A 43 11.07 -3.06 -36.52
C HIS A 43 11.89 -3.73 -35.41
N PHE A 44 12.61 -4.80 -35.75
CA PHE A 44 13.45 -5.57 -34.85
C PHE A 44 14.54 -4.70 -34.22
N GLN A 45 15.25 -3.89 -35.01
CA GLN A 45 16.31 -3.02 -34.50
C GLN A 45 15.77 -2.00 -33.48
N ARG A 46 14.62 -1.37 -33.78
CA ARG A 46 14.00 -0.40 -32.88
C ARG A 46 13.52 -1.05 -31.57
N GLN A 47 12.83 -2.18 -31.67
CA GLN A 47 12.31 -2.88 -30.50
C GLN A 47 13.42 -3.52 -29.66
N GLN A 48 14.49 -3.99 -30.30
CA GLN A 48 15.68 -4.48 -29.60
C GLN A 48 16.29 -3.37 -28.73
N GLN A 49 16.49 -2.17 -29.28
CA GLN A 49 17.01 -1.03 -28.52
C GLN A 49 16.08 -0.68 -27.34
N TYR A 50 14.77 -0.63 -27.58
CA TYR A 50 13.79 -0.38 -26.53
C TYR A 50 13.83 -1.42 -25.40
N ILE A 51 13.88 -2.72 -25.74
CA ILE A 51 13.98 -3.80 -24.76
C ILE A 51 15.27 -3.70 -23.93
N ILE A 52 16.40 -3.41 -24.57
CA ILE A 52 17.69 -3.25 -23.88
C ILE A 52 17.64 -2.06 -22.91
N GLN A 53 17.17 -0.90 -23.38
CA GLN A 53 17.02 0.30 -22.55
C GLN A 53 16.09 0.06 -21.36
N LYS A 54 14.93 -0.57 -21.60
CA LYS A 54 13.96 -0.88 -20.54
C LYS A 54 14.57 -1.81 -19.49
N LYS A 55 15.27 -2.87 -19.90
CA LYS A 55 15.96 -3.79 -18.98
C LYS A 55 17.05 -3.09 -18.17
N PHE A 56 17.83 -2.21 -18.80
CA PHE A 56 18.86 -1.46 -18.09
C PHE A 56 18.23 -0.52 -17.05
N ALA A 57 17.16 0.18 -17.42
CA ALA A 57 16.40 1.03 -16.50
C ALA A 57 15.77 0.23 -15.34
N GLU A 58 15.23 -0.97 -15.61
CA GLU A 58 14.69 -1.88 -14.57
C GLU A 58 15.79 -2.34 -13.61
N ILE A 59 16.99 -2.68 -14.11
CA ILE A 59 18.14 -3.06 -13.27
C ILE A 59 18.61 -1.89 -12.40
N GLU A 60 18.75 -0.70 -12.98
CA GLU A 60 19.15 0.49 -12.22
C GLU A 60 18.10 0.88 -11.18
N LYS A 61 16.80 0.78 -11.52
CA LYS A 61 15.70 0.96 -10.56
C LYS A 61 15.79 -0.04 -9.41
N GLN A 62 16.04 -1.32 -9.71
CA GLN A 62 16.17 -2.36 -8.68
C GLN A 62 17.35 -2.11 -7.75
N LYS A 63 18.53 -1.76 -8.29
CA LYS A 63 19.69 -1.37 -7.48
C LYS A 63 19.39 -0.15 -6.60
N HIS A 64 18.66 0.83 -7.12
CA HIS A 64 18.26 1.99 -6.33
C HIS A 64 17.33 1.60 -5.18
N ILE A 65 16.30 0.78 -5.44
CA ILE A 65 15.40 0.24 -4.41
C ILE A 65 16.20 -0.48 -3.31
N GLU A 66 17.14 -1.34 -3.69
CA GLU A 66 17.98 -2.09 -2.74
C GLU A 66 18.85 -1.16 -1.89
N ARG A 67 19.46 -0.13 -2.49
CA ARG A 67 20.23 0.89 -1.75
C ARG A 67 19.36 1.63 -0.74
N VAL A 68 18.16 2.04 -1.13
CA VAL A 68 17.22 2.74 -0.23
C VAL A 68 16.80 1.82 0.92
N LYS A 69 16.39 0.57 0.62
CA LYS A 69 16.03 -0.41 1.65
C LYS A 69 17.18 -0.68 2.63
N HIS A 70 18.42 -0.75 2.14
CA HIS A 70 19.59 -0.97 2.99
C HIS A 70 19.87 0.21 3.91
N ALA A 71 19.86 1.44 3.38
CA ALA A 71 20.05 2.65 4.19
C ALA A 71 18.96 2.80 5.27
N GLU A 72 17.70 2.53 4.93
CA GLU A 72 16.60 2.53 5.89
C GLU A 72 16.77 1.44 6.96
N PHE A 73 17.24 0.25 6.58
CA PHE A 73 17.52 -0.82 7.51
C PHE A 73 18.62 -0.44 8.52
N ASP A 74 19.73 0.14 8.04
CA ASP A 74 20.84 0.54 8.91
C ASP A 74 20.40 1.61 9.92
N GLU A 75 19.60 2.59 9.50
CA GLU A 75 19.00 3.58 10.40
C GLU A 75 18.04 2.96 11.41
N ASN A 76 17.21 2.01 10.97
CA ASN A 76 16.30 1.29 11.86
C ASN A 76 17.06 0.51 12.94
N GLU A 77 18.18 -0.12 12.59
CA GLU A 77 19.02 -0.85 13.55
C GLU A 77 19.70 0.08 14.57
N ILE A 78 20.08 1.30 14.16
CA ILE A 78 20.59 2.33 15.09
C ILE A 78 19.50 2.71 16.12
N ILE A 79 18.28 2.97 15.65
CA ILE A 79 17.15 3.35 16.52
C ILE A 79 16.76 2.17 17.44
N LYS A 80 16.74 0.96 16.89
CA LYS A 80 16.51 -0.27 17.65
C LYS A 80 17.52 -0.41 18.78
N LYS A 81 18.82 -0.29 18.49
CA LYS A 81 19.88 -0.37 19.50
C LYS A 81 19.73 0.70 20.58
N TRP A 82 19.42 1.95 20.18
CA TRP A 82 19.14 3.03 21.13
C TRP A 82 17.96 2.68 22.06
N ALA A 83 16.92 2.06 21.51
CA ALA A 83 15.75 1.64 22.28
C ALA A 83 16.10 0.47 23.21
N GLU A 84 16.84 -0.52 22.72
CA GLU A 84 17.37 -1.64 23.51
C GLU A 84 18.19 -1.14 24.70
N ASP A 85 19.13 -0.22 24.50
CA ASP A 85 19.97 0.31 25.59
C ASP A 85 19.16 0.97 26.71
N ARG A 86 18.04 1.63 26.37
CA ARG A 86 17.12 2.27 27.35
C ARG A 86 16.14 1.27 27.98
N LEU A 87 15.73 0.25 27.25
CA LEU A 87 14.77 -0.77 27.68
C LEU A 87 15.41 -1.97 28.39
N SER A 88 16.72 -2.17 28.20
CA SER A 88 17.53 -3.25 28.80
C SER A 88 17.48 -3.26 30.33
N SER A 89 16.97 -2.20 30.96
CA SER A 89 16.70 -2.16 32.39
C SER A 89 15.37 -2.82 32.81
N ARG A 90 14.46 -3.16 31.89
CA ARG A 90 13.08 -3.53 32.25
C ARG A 90 12.66 -4.99 31.99
N ASN A 91 12.95 -5.68 30.88
CA ASN A 91 12.25 -6.97 30.62
C ASN A 91 12.93 -8.06 29.75
N GLY A 92 14.16 -7.90 29.23
CA GLY A 92 14.88 -8.98 28.52
C GLY A 92 14.25 -9.50 27.21
N ARG A 93 13.22 -8.83 26.67
CA ARG A 93 12.61 -9.12 25.37
C ARG A 93 13.40 -8.47 24.23
N SER A 94 13.49 -9.14 23.06
CA SER A 94 14.07 -8.54 21.85
C SER A 94 13.12 -7.51 21.23
N ILE A 95 13.66 -6.63 20.39
CA ILE A 95 12.87 -5.61 19.68
C ILE A 95 12.70 -6.00 18.21
N LYS A 96 11.46 -5.98 17.74
CA LYS A 96 11.08 -6.09 16.33
C LYS A 96 10.76 -4.71 15.79
N VAL A 97 11.31 -4.34 14.63
CA VAL A 97 11.01 -3.05 13.99
C VAL A 97 9.86 -3.19 13.01
N THR A 98 8.88 -2.31 13.09
CA THR A 98 7.84 -2.12 12.07
C THR A 98 8.00 -0.73 11.47
N GLN A 99 8.29 -0.63 10.18
CA GLN A 99 8.39 0.66 9.51
C GLN A 99 7.03 1.07 8.96
N ILE A 100 6.58 2.31 9.19
CA ILE A 100 5.33 2.81 8.62
C ILE A 100 5.61 4.12 7.89
N PRO A 101 5.17 4.29 6.64
CA PRO A 101 5.25 5.59 5.97
C PRO A 101 4.38 6.61 6.70
N THR A 102 4.75 7.88 6.67
CA THR A 102 3.85 8.99 7.00
C THR A 102 3.35 9.61 5.71
N GLY A 103 2.09 9.96 5.74
CA GLY A 103 1.43 10.70 4.70
C GLY A 103 1.65 12.19 4.89
N LEU A 104 0.64 12.93 4.50
CA LEU A 104 0.66 14.38 4.54
C LEU A 104 0.30 14.85 5.95
N GLU A 105 0.96 15.89 6.45
CA GLU A 105 0.73 16.36 7.83
C GLU A 105 -0.18 17.60 7.89
N ALA A 106 -0.31 18.31 6.78
CA ALA A 106 -1.08 19.54 6.73
C ALA A 106 -2.57 19.24 6.94
N LEU A 107 -3.14 19.80 8.00
CA LEU A 107 -4.57 19.73 8.30
C LEU A 107 -5.26 21.01 7.85
N LYS A 108 -6.44 20.86 7.24
CA LYS A 108 -7.33 21.98 6.93
C LYS A 108 -8.77 21.65 7.27
N PRO A 109 -9.59 22.65 7.66
CA PRO A 109 -11.04 22.49 7.68
C PRO A 109 -11.53 21.98 6.33
N LEU A 110 -12.55 21.13 6.32
CA LEU A 110 -13.16 20.72 5.06
C LEU A 110 -13.81 21.92 4.36
N GLU A 111 -13.41 22.14 3.12
CA GLU A 111 -13.98 23.17 2.26
C GLU A 111 -15.36 22.73 1.75
N ALA A 112 -16.28 23.67 1.59
CA ALA A 112 -17.65 23.36 1.16
C ALA A 112 -17.70 22.66 -0.20
N GLU A 113 -16.81 23.03 -1.13
CA GLU A 113 -16.67 22.37 -2.45
C GLU A 113 -16.31 20.89 -2.29
N ARG A 114 -15.29 20.59 -1.49
CA ARG A 114 -14.85 19.22 -1.19
C ARG A 114 -15.95 18.37 -0.56
N ILE A 115 -16.73 18.94 0.37
CA ILE A 115 -17.89 18.28 0.98
C ILE A 115 -18.94 17.97 -0.09
N ASN A 116 -19.27 18.95 -0.93
CA ASN A 116 -20.28 18.78 -1.97
C ASN A 116 -19.87 17.71 -2.99
N GLU A 117 -18.62 17.71 -3.44
CA GLU A 117 -18.10 16.70 -4.37
C GLU A 117 -18.21 15.29 -3.78
N TYR A 118 -17.86 15.11 -2.51
CA TYR A 118 -17.99 13.81 -1.84
C TYR A 118 -19.44 13.36 -1.70
N LEU A 119 -20.33 14.25 -1.25
CA LEU A 119 -21.75 13.90 -1.08
C LEU A 119 -22.43 13.62 -2.42
N GLN A 120 -22.10 14.37 -3.47
CA GLN A 120 -22.57 14.10 -4.83
C GLN A 120 -22.07 12.74 -5.33
N HIS A 121 -20.79 12.42 -5.09
CA HIS A 121 -20.23 11.12 -5.43
C HIS A 121 -20.94 9.98 -4.70
N VAL A 122 -21.08 10.09 -3.37
CA VAL A 122 -21.78 9.12 -2.52
C VAL A 122 -23.23 8.93 -2.98
N GLN A 123 -23.95 10.01 -3.27
CA GLN A 123 -25.31 9.94 -3.78
C GLN A 123 -25.36 9.18 -5.12
N SER A 124 -24.47 9.51 -6.07
CA SER A 124 -24.43 8.85 -7.38
C SER A 124 -24.15 7.35 -7.28
N VAL A 125 -23.24 6.92 -6.40
CA VAL A 125 -22.97 5.49 -6.21
C VAL A 125 -24.07 4.77 -5.44
N ILE A 126 -24.82 5.46 -4.57
CA ILE A 126 -26.03 4.93 -3.93
C ILE A 126 -27.14 4.71 -4.95
N GLU A 127 -27.39 5.70 -5.82
CA GLU A 127 -28.39 5.58 -6.90
C GLU A 127 -28.08 4.37 -7.78
N ARG A 128 -26.82 4.22 -8.21
CA ARG A 128 -26.37 3.07 -9.00
C ARG A 128 -26.48 1.73 -8.27
N ALA A 129 -26.27 1.70 -6.95
CA ALA A 129 -26.44 0.47 -6.16
C ALA A 129 -27.92 0.09 -5.96
N CYS A 130 -28.84 1.07 -6.03
CA CYS A 130 -30.28 0.83 -5.97
C CYS A 130 -30.86 0.32 -7.30
N GLU A 131 -30.15 0.50 -8.41
CA GLU A 131 -30.55 -0.01 -9.73
C GLU A 131 -30.40 -1.53 -9.86
N VAL A 132 -29.69 -2.18 -8.93
CA VAL A 132 -29.43 -3.62 -8.91
C VAL A 132 -30.06 -4.27 -7.68
N GLU A 133 -30.48 -5.53 -7.81
CA GLU A 133 -31.02 -6.30 -6.70
C GLU A 133 -29.91 -7.01 -5.93
N ASP A 134 -28.89 -7.49 -6.64
CA ASP A 134 -27.80 -8.29 -6.08
C ASP A 134 -26.42 -7.74 -6.45
N ILE A 135 -25.45 -7.90 -5.54
CA ILE A 135 -24.07 -7.45 -5.74
C ILE A 135 -23.41 -8.07 -6.97
N SER A 136 -23.79 -9.29 -7.36
CA SER A 136 -23.24 -9.99 -8.52
C SER A 136 -23.49 -9.28 -9.85
N GLU A 137 -24.51 -8.43 -9.94
CA GLU A 137 -24.80 -7.63 -11.13
C GLU A 137 -23.78 -6.50 -11.35
N LEU A 138 -23.04 -6.13 -10.29
CA LEU A 138 -22.00 -5.11 -10.32
C LEU A 138 -20.59 -5.70 -10.46
N LEU A 139 -20.43 -7.02 -10.31
CA LEU A 139 -19.12 -7.68 -10.33
C LEU A 139 -18.76 -8.09 -11.77
N ASP A 140 -17.75 -7.43 -12.33
CA ASP A 140 -16.98 -7.97 -13.45
C ASP A 140 -15.88 -8.93 -12.94
N ASP A 141 -15.15 -9.59 -13.86
CA ASP A 141 -14.09 -10.54 -13.50
C ASP A 141 -13.03 -9.96 -12.56
N GLN A 142 -12.71 -8.66 -12.69
CA GLN A 142 -11.71 -7.99 -11.87
C GLN A 142 -12.27 -7.65 -10.48
N LEU A 143 -13.51 -7.17 -10.41
CA LEU A 143 -14.22 -6.87 -9.18
C LEU A 143 -14.54 -8.15 -8.40
N LEU A 144 -14.82 -9.26 -9.08
CA LEU A 144 -15.07 -10.54 -8.43
C LEU A 144 -13.84 -11.05 -7.66
N ALA A 145 -12.65 -11.01 -8.28
CA ALA A 145 -11.40 -11.40 -7.62
C ALA A 145 -11.08 -10.50 -6.41
N THR A 146 -11.35 -9.19 -6.55
CA THR A 146 -11.20 -8.20 -5.48
C THR A 146 -12.15 -8.50 -4.33
N HIS A 147 -13.43 -8.77 -4.62
CA HIS A 147 -14.44 -9.10 -3.64
C HIS A 147 -14.12 -10.40 -2.89
N GLN A 148 -13.66 -11.44 -3.59
CA GLN A 148 -13.22 -12.69 -2.95
C GLN A 148 -12.04 -12.46 -1.99
N SER A 149 -11.08 -11.63 -2.40
CA SER A 149 -9.92 -11.28 -1.56
C SER A 149 -10.37 -10.50 -0.31
N LEU A 150 -11.34 -9.59 -0.47
CA LEU A 150 -11.94 -8.86 0.65
C LEU A 150 -12.58 -9.81 1.66
N LEU A 151 -13.37 -10.79 1.20
CA LEU A 151 -14.00 -11.77 2.09
C LEU A 151 -12.99 -12.58 2.91
N LEU A 152 -11.87 -12.97 2.29
CA LEU A 152 -10.78 -13.67 2.99
C LEU A 152 -10.13 -12.79 4.06
N GLN A 153 -9.91 -11.51 3.74
CA GLN A 153 -9.34 -10.57 4.68
C GLN A 153 -10.28 -10.21 5.82
N ASP A 154 -11.57 -10.02 5.54
CA ASP A 154 -12.59 -9.82 6.56
C ASP A 154 -12.67 -11.06 7.47
N ALA A 155 -12.61 -12.28 6.91
CA ALA A 155 -12.56 -13.49 7.73
C ALA A 155 -11.32 -13.54 8.64
N ARG A 156 -10.13 -13.18 8.12
CA ARG A 156 -8.89 -13.07 8.91
C ARG A 156 -9.05 -12.08 10.06
N ILE A 157 -9.46 -10.85 9.76
CA ILE A 157 -9.61 -9.78 10.77
C ILE A 157 -10.71 -10.13 11.79
N ASN A 158 -11.88 -10.62 11.34
CA ASN A 158 -12.98 -10.98 12.23
C ASN A 158 -12.63 -12.16 13.16
N SER A 159 -11.72 -13.05 12.75
CA SER A 159 -11.24 -14.13 13.60
C SER A 159 -10.35 -13.68 14.74
N ASN A 160 -9.80 -12.45 14.67
CA ASN A 160 -8.91 -11.90 15.70
C ASN A 160 -9.11 -10.37 15.83
N PRO A 161 -9.98 -9.91 16.74
CA PRO A 161 -10.27 -8.49 16.95
C PRO A 161 -9.04 -7.62 17.27
N MET A 162 -7.95 -8.20 17.79
CA MET A 162 -6.70 -7.48 18.00
C MET A 162 -6.12 -6.97 16.67
N LEU A 163 -6.25 -7.74 15.58
CA LEU A 163 -5.74 -7.34 14.27
C LEU A 163 -6.45 -6.11 13.72
N GLU A 164 -7.76 -5.99 13.96
CA GLU A 164 -8.50 -4.78 13.57
C GLU A 164 -7.92 -3.54 14.26
N ALA A 165 -7.71 -3.62 15.58
CA ALA A 165 -7.12 -2.53 16.35
C ALA A 165 -5.70 -2.18 15.86
N GLU A 166 -4.87 -3.16 15.48
CA GLU A 166 -3.54 -2.90 14.90
C GLU A 166 -3.63 -2.21 13.54
N VAL A 167 -4.54 -2.65 12.66
CA VAL A 167 -4.77 -2.02 11.37
C VAL A 167 -5.18 -0.56 11.56
N GLU A 168 -6.15 -0.27 12.43
CA GLU A 168 -6.59 1.10 12.66
C GLU A 168 -5.48 1.99 13.21
N LYS A 169 -4.72 1.47 14.18
CA LYS A 169 -3.61 2.17 14.84
C LYS A 169 -2.49 2.52 13.86
N LEU A 170 -2.01 1.54 13.10
CA LEU A 170 -0.88 1.73 12.18
C LEU A 170 -1.29 2.50 10.91
N CYS A 171 -2.49 2.27 10.37
CA CYS A 171 -3.02 3.12 9.30
C CYS A 171 -3.26 4.56 9.76
N GLY A 172 -3.62 4.76 11.03
CA GLY A 172 -3.73 6.08 11.65
C GLY A 172 -2.42 6.85 11.64
N LEU A 173 -1.32 6.18 12.00
CA LEU A 173 0.03 6.75 11.88
C LEU A 173 0.40 7.09 10.43
N CYS A 174 -0.07 6.30 9.46
CA CYS A 174 0.21 6.55 8.05
C CYS A 174 -0.40 7.85 7.52
N ARG A 175 -1.40 8.45 8.16
CA ARG A 175 -1.91 9.80 7.81
C ARG A 175 -2.23 9.99 6.32
N GLY A 176 -2.72 8.94 5.67
CA GLY A 176 -3.11 8.98 4.27
C GLY A 176 -2.00 8.73 3.25
N GLY A 177 -0.81 8.28 3.68
CA GLY A 177 0.27 7.91 2.75
C GLY A 177 -0.15 6.86 1.72
N CYS A 178 -0.99 5.89 2.10
CA CYS A 178 -1.51 4.86 1.19
C CYS A 178 -2.84 5.24 0.52
N CYS A 179 -3.75 5.93 1.23
CA CYS A 179 -5.10 6.20 0.73
C CYS A 179 -5.26 7.55 0.00
N ALA A 180 -4.16 8.26 -0.29
CA ALA A 180 -4.20 9.59 -0.89
C ALA A 180 -4.99 9.66 -2.20
N ALA A 181 -4.87 8.65 -3.05
CA ALA A 181 -5.59 8.58 -4.32
C ALA A 181 -7.11 8.39 -4.17
N GLY A 182 -7.63 8.22 -2.96
CA GLY A 182 -9.07 8.20 -2.69
C GLY A 182 -9.71 9.58 -2.76
N GLY A 183 -8.92 10.66 -2.62
CA GLY A 183 -9.37 12.04 -2.82
C GLY A 183 -10.73 12.35 -2.18
N ASN A 184 -11.65 12.88 -2.99
CA ASN A 184 -12.99 13.25 -2.55
C ASN A 184 -14.04 12.18 -2.83
N HIS A 185 -13.65 10.99 -3.28
CA HIS A 185 -14.57 9.87 -3.51
C HIS A 185 -14.37 8.71 -2.52
N ALA A 186 -13.27 8.73 -1.76
CA ALA A 186 -12.89 7.75 -0.74
C ALA A 186 -12.91 6.27 -1.21
N TYR A 187 -12.71 6.06 -2.51
CA TYR A 187 -12.89 4.78 -3.21
C TYR A 187 -14.27 4.13 -2.99
N ILE A 188 -15.30 4.89 -2.59
CA ILE A 188 -16.64 4.36 -2.40
C ILE A 188 -17.21 4.09 -3.80
N HIS A 189 -17.63 2.86 -4.05
CA HIS A 189 -18.21 2.43 -5.32
C HIS A 189 -19.58 1.78 -5.09
N ALA A 190 -20.36 1.59 -6.16
CA ALA A 190 -21.68 0.96 -6.08
C ALA A 190 -21.60 -0.44 -5.44
N VAL A 191 -20.53 -1.21 -5.69
CA VAL A 191 -20.29 -2.52 -5.05
C VAL A 191 -20.18 -2.41 -3.52
N THR A 192 -19.46 -1.40 -3.02
CA THR A 192 -19.38 -1.11 -1.58
C THR A 192 -20.74 -0.77 -1.02
N VAL A 193 -21.50 0.10 -1.70
CA VAL A 193 -22.84 0.48 -1.22
C VAL A 193 -23.78 -0.71 -1.18
N ARG A 194 -23.84 -1.51 -2.25
CA ARG A 194 -24.69 -2.71 -2.31
C ARG A 194 -24.34 -3.69 -1.18
N ARG A 195 -23.04 -3.95 -0.96
CA ARG A 195 -22.55 -4.76 0.17
C ARG A 195 -23.04 -4.22 1.52
N LEU A 196 -23.04 -2.90 1.73
CA LEU A 196 -23.53 -2.29 2.97
C LEU A 196 -25.04 -2.44 3.12
N MET A 197 -25.81 -2.18 2.07
CA MET A 197 -27.27 -2.33 2.07
C MET A 197 -27.66 -3.77 2.40
N ASP A 198 -26.97 -4.76 1.83
CA ASP A 198 -27.21 -6.18 2.09
C ASP A 198 -26.75 -6.60 3.48
N GLY A 199 -25.50 -6.28 3.84
CA GLY A 199 -24.88 -6.76 5.06
C GLY A 199 -25.39 -6.08 6.33
N LEU A 200 -25.80 -4.81 6.25
CA LEU A 200 -26.28 -4.03 7.39
C LEU A 200 -27.78 -3.75 7.37
N SER A 201 -28.49 -4.18 6.31
CA SER A 201 -29.93 -3.92 6.13
C SER A 201 -30.30 -2.43 6.20
N VAL A 202 -29.42 -1.57 5.67
CA VAL A 202 -29.59 -0.11 5.62
C VAL A 202 -30.11 0.34 4.27
N ASN A 203 -30.93 1.39 4.25
CA ASN A 203 -31.46 1.96 3.02
C ASN A 203 -30.61 3.13 2.50
N ALA A 204 -30.93 3.58 1.28
CA ALA A 204 -30.21 4.66 0.59
C ALA A 204 -30.12 5.98 1.40
N GLY A 205 -31.22 6.39 2.03
CA GLY A 205 -31.26 7.62 2.84
C GLY A 205 -30.40 7.50 4.10
N GLU A 206 -30.50 6.37 4.79
CA GLU A 206 -29.68 6.08 5.99
C GLU A 206 -28.18 6.08 5.67
N LEU A 207 -27.78 5.54 4.51
CA LEU A 207 -26.38 5.55 4.09
C LEU A 207 -25.88 6.96 3.77
N LEU A 208 -26.66 7.76 3.05
CA LEU A 208 -26.27 9.14 2.74
C LEU A 208 -26.12 9.97 4.02
N ASP A 209 -27.09 9.88 4.93
CA ASP A 209 -27.07 10.54 6.23
C ASP A 209 -25.85 10.09 7.05
N PHE A 210 -25.55 8.79 7.04
CA PHE A 210 -24.39 8.24 7.73
C PHE A 210 -23.08 8.85 7.23
N TYR A 211 -22.84 8.85 5.91
CA TYR A 211 -21.63 9.43 5.33
C TYR A 211 -21.52 10.93 5.60
N GLN A 212 -22.64 11.65 5.56
CA GLN A 212 -22.68 13.08 5.90
C GLN A 212 -22.31 13.34 7.36
N GLN A 213 -22.82 12.55 8.29
CA GLN A 213 -22.55 12.71 9.73
C GLN A 213 -21.12 12.33 10.13
N HIS A 214 -20.44 11.50 9.33
CA HIS A 214 -19.07 11.05 9.60
C HIS A 214 -18.00 11.84 8.85
N LEU A 215 -18.37 12.92 8.15
CA LEU A 215 -17.41 13.86 7.60
C LEU A 215 -16.62 14.55 8.73
N PRO A 216 -15.29 14.48 8.71
CA PRO A 216 -14.50 15.09 9.77
C PRO A 216 -14.50 16.62 9.63
N GLN A 217 -14.42 17.35 10.74
CA GLN A 217 -14.29 18.82 10.69
C GLN A 217 -12.99 19.26 9.99
N PHE A 218 -11.92 18.49 10.19
CA PHE A 218 -10.61 18.71 9.59
C PHE A 218 -10.13 17.43 8.91
N SER A 219 -9.60 17.57 7.70
CA SER A 219 -9.01 16.47 6.95
C SER A 219 -7.56 16.79 6.61
N ILE A 220 -6.77 15.75 6.38
CA ILE A 220 -5.42 15.89 5.85
C ILE A 220 -5.49 16.39 4.40
N VAL A 221 -4.67 17.39 4.07
CA VAL A 221 -4.58 17.98 2.74
C VAL A 221 -3.90 16.99 1.81
N GLY A 222 -4.48 16.77 0.63
CA GLY A 222 -3.93 15.85 -0.38
C GLY A 222 -4.13 14.36 -0.09
N SER A 223 -4.80 14.01 1.02
CA SER A 223 -5.25 12.65 1.30
C SER A 223 -6.72 12.42 0.91
N CYS A 224 -7.23 11.22 1.16
CA CYS A 224 -8.68 10.95 1.20
C CYS A 224 -9.42 11.90 2.16
N ILE A 225 -10.65 12.30 1.81
CA ILE A 225 -11.51 13.22 2.57
C ILE A 225 -11.79 12.75 4.01
N ASN A 226 -11.87 11.45 4.22
CA ASN A 226 -12.16 10.85 5.53
C ASN A 226 -10.90 10.69 6.40
N GLN A 227 -9.71 11.05 5.91
CA GLN A 227 -8.48 10.89 6.67
C GLN A 227 -8.30 12.05 7.68
N THR A 228 -8.17 11.69 8.96
CA THR A 228 -7.93 12.58 10.09
C THR A 228 -6.53 12.32 10.70
N PRO A 229 -6.08 13.13 11.68
CA PRO A 229 -4.81 12.90 12.38
C PRO A 229 -4.71 11.56 13.10
N THR A 230 -5.85 10.98 13.48
CA THR A 230 -5.95 9.75 14.27
C THR A 230 -6.42 8.55 13.44
N GLY A 231 -6.56 8.70 12.13
CA GLY A 231 -7.06 7.64 11.24
C GLY A 231 -8.29 8.04 10.42
N CYS A 232 -8.97 7.06 9.85
CA CYS A 232 -10.16 7.29 9.04
C CYS A 232 -11.35 7.66 9.94
N SER A 233 -12.12 8.68 9.58
CA SER A 233 -13.35 9.08 10.27
C SER A 233 -14.49 8.07 10.10
N LEU A 234 -14.40 7.21 9.06
CA LEU A 234 -15.36 6.14 8.86
C LEU A 234 -14.97 4.89 9.67
N PRO A 235 -15.92 4.26 10.38
CA PRO A 235 -15.73 2.93 10.92
C PRO A 235 -15.42 1.92 9.82
N ARG A 236 -14.61 0.89 10.11
CA ARG A 236 -14.12 -0.08 9.12
C ARG A 236 -15.23 -0.65 8.24
N GLN A 237 -16.37 -1.02 8.83
CA GLN A 237 -17.51 -1.59 8.11
C GLN A 237 -18.04 -0.69 6.99
N TYR A 238 -17.98 0.64 7.14
CA TYR A 238 -18.43 1.64 6.16
C TYR A 238 -17.32 2.13 5.21
N ARG A 239 -16.08 1.67 5.39
CA ARG A 239 -15.01 1.98 4.45
C ARG A 239 -15.22 1.24 3.14
N SER A 240 -14.62 1.76 2.07
CA SER A 240 -14.61 1.11 0.77
C SER A 240 -13.95 -0.26 0.83
N ASP A 241 -14.30 -1.09 -0.15
CA ASP A 241 -13.71 -2.41 -0.33
C ASP A 241 -12.18 -2.30 -0.54
N VAL A 242 -11.74 -1.26 -1.26
CA VAL A 242 -10.31 -0.94 -1.43
C VAL A 242 -9.63 -0.66 -0.10
N CYS A 243 -10.23 0.17 0.76
CA CYS A 243 -9.67 0.47 2.07
C CYS A 243 -9.65 -0.74 3.00
N ASN A 244 -10.64 -1.64 2.90
CA ASN A 244 -10.73 -2.83 3.74
C ASN A 244 -9.86 -4.00 3.26
N LEU A 245 -9.51 -4.00 1.97
CA LEU A 245 -8.63 -4.98 1.33
C LEU A 245 -7.16 -4.55 1.36
N TYR A 246 -6.85 -3.27 1.24
CA TYR A 246 -5.48 -2.84 1.09
C TYR A 246 -4.72 -2.84 2.43
N LEU A 247 -3.64 -3.62 2.50
CA LEU A 247 -2.63 -3.55 3.54
C LEU A 247 -1.26 -3.32 2.86
N CYS A 248 -0.48 -2.36 3.35
CA CYS A 248 0.89 -2.19 2.85
C CYS A 248 1.78 -3.36 3.31
N GLU A 249 2.88 -3.59 2.61
CA GLU A 249 3.83 -4.68 2.90
C GLU A 249 4.22 -4.71 4.38
N GLU A 250 4.52 -3.54 4.95
CA GLU A 250 4.93 -3.43 6.34
C GLU A 250 3.80 -3.74 7.35
N LEU A 251 2.55 -3.44 6.99
CA LEU A 251 1.40 -3.77 7.83
C LEU A 251 1.07 -5.26 7.72
N GLU A 252 1.15 -5.86 6.53
CA GLU A 252 1.00 -7.31 6.35
C GLU A 252 2.02 -8.09 7.17
N GLU A 253 3.30 -7.73 7.08
CA GLU A 253 4.38 -8.32 7.88
C GLU A 253 4.14 -8.14 9.39
N HIS A 254 3.61 -6.97 9.79
CA HIS A 254 3.27 -6.72 11.18
C HIS A 254 2.13 -7.62 11.69
N LEU A 255 1.05 -7.77 10.92
CA LEU A 255 -0.06 -8.63 11.31
C LEU A 255 0.37 -10.10 11.34
N ALA A 256 1.15 -10.55 10.36
CA ALA A 256 1.70 -11.91 10.36
C ALA A 256 2.60 -12.18 11.58
N TRP A 257 3.41 -11.19 12.00
CA TRP A 257 4.18 -11.28 13.24
C TRP A 257 3.27 -11.34 14.48
N LYS A 258 2.23 -10.50 14.56
CA LYS A 258 1.24 -10.53 15.66
C LYS A 258 0.50 -11.86 15.77
N GLU A 259 0.27 -12.54 14.65
CA GLU A 259 -0.34 -13.88 14.60
C GLU A 259 0.65 -15.00 14.96
N SER A 260 1.95 -14.70 15.07
CA SER A 260 2.99 -15.67 15.39
C SER A 260 3.31 -15.73 16.89
N ASP A 261 3.88 -16.86 17.34
CA ASP A 261 4.33 -17.04 18.72
C ASP A 261 5.41 -16.00 19.14
N GLN A 262 6.12 -15.41 18.18
CA GLN A 262 7.17 -14.41 18.43
C GLN A 262 6.63 -13.13 19.07
N ALA A 263 5.36 -12.79 18.82
CA ALA A 263 4.72 -11.59 19.37
C ALA A 263 4.73 -11.55 20.91
N HIS A 264 4.82 -12.71 21.58
CA HIS A 264 4.90 -12.78 23.04
C HIS A 264 6.32 -12.57 23.58
N SER A 265 7.35 -12.79 22.77
CA SER A 265 8.75 -12.69 23.17
C SER A 265 9.43 -11.38 22.75
N GLU A 266 8.76 -10.61 21.88
CA GLU A 266 9.32 -9.40 21.29
C GLU A 266 8.48 -8.16 21.60
N ILE A 267 9.13 -7.00 21.63
CA ILE A 267 8.47 -5.70 21.73
C ILE A 267 8.54 -5.04 20.36
N ASN A 268 7.42 -4.46 19.92
CA ASN A 268 7.38 -3.78 18.64
C ASN A 268 7.85 -2.32 18.76
N LEU A 269 8.82 -1.95 17.93
CA LEU A 269 9.28 -0.59 17.71
C LEU A 269 8.78 -0.12 16.35
N VAL A 270 7.85 0.84 16.35
CA VAL A 270 7.31 1.43 15.14
C VAL A 270 8.16 2.63 14.73
N VAL A 271 8.77 2.58 13.55
CA VAL A 271 9.53 3.70 12.98
C VAL A 271 8.72 4.34 11.86
N GLN A 272 8.37 5.61 12.04
CA GLN A 272 7.62 6.39 11.08
C GLN A 272 8.57 7.15 10.15
N ARG A 273 8.35 7.07 8.83
CA ARG A 273 9.22 7.70 7.82
C ARG A 273 8.51 8.73 6.94
N GLY A 274 9.23 9.74 6.46
CA GLY A 274 8.70 10.92 5.76
C GLY A 274 8.05 10.66 4.40
N ASN A 275 8.48 9.62 3.68
CA ASN A 275 7.94 9.29 2.36
C ASN A 275 6.68 8.42 2.49
N THR A 276 5.74 8.66 1.59
CA THR A 276 4.58 7.80 1.37
C THR A 276 5.01 6.45 0.80
N ASN A 277 4.12 5.46 0.85
CA ASN A 277 4.36 4.17 0.21
C ASN A 277 4.58 4.31 -1.31
N TRP A 278 4.00 5.33 -1.94
CA TRP A 278 4.03 5.52 -3.38
C TRP A 278 5.31 6.18 -3.90
N ASN A 279 5.98 7.01 -3.07
CA ASN A 279 7.16 7.77 -3.48
C ASN A 279 8.46 7.34 -2.77
N ARG A 280 8.42 6.37 -1.85
CA ARG A 280 9.59 5.87 -1.11
C ARG A 280 10.83 5.60 -1.97
N PHE A 281 10.64 5.06 -3.18
CA PHE A 281 11.73 4.72 -4.12
C PHE A 281 11.84 5.65 -5.34
N GLU A 282 11.03 6.72 -5.36
CA GLU A 282 10.99 7.68 -6.47
C GLU A 282 11.39 9.09 -6.02
N ALA A 283 11.33 9.35 -4.71
CA ALA A 283 11.76 10.61 -4.12
C ALA A 283 13.26 10.83 -4.34
N VAL A 284 13.60 12.05 -4.75
CA VAL A 284 15.00 12.53 -4.81
C VAL A 284 15.53 12.78 -3.40
N GLU A 285 14.64 13.12 -2.47
CA GLU A 285 14.96 13.37 -1.08
C GLU A 285 15.08 12.05 -0.30
N LYS A 286 15.97 12.05 0.69
CA LYS A 286 16.12 10.97 1.67
C LYS A 286 14.75 10.67 2.31
N ASN A 287 14.53 9.44 2.77
CA ASN A 287 13.32 9.06 3.50
C ASN A 287 13.53 9.20 5.02
N PRO A 288 13.45 10.41 5.61
CA PRO A 288 13.86 10.63 6.99
C PRO A 288 12.94 9.88 7.94
N VAL A 289 13.49 9.49 9.09
CA VAL A 289 12.66 9.11 10.23
C VAL A 289 11.99 10.38 10.76
N THR A 290 10.67 10.35 10.91
CA THR A 290 9.90 11.48 11.45
C THR A 290 9.51 11.25 12.90
N CYS A 291 9.30 9.99 13.28
CA CYS A 291 8.95 9.61 14.63
C CYS A 291 9.30 8.14 14.90
N ALA A 292 9.43 7.78 16.18
CA ALA A 292 9.54 6.39 16.60
C ALA A 292 8.66 6.16 17.83
N TYR A 293 8.02 4.99 17.90
CA TYR A 293 7.12 4.61 18.97
C TYR A 293 7.46 3.22 19.47
N LEU A 294 7.43 3.03 20.79
CA LEU A 294 7.52 1.70 21.38
C LEU A 294 6.12 1.24 21.80
N GLU A 295 5.74 0.05 21.38
CA GLU A 295 4.48 -0.57 21.81
C GLU A 295 4.64 -1.14 23.23
N ASN A 296 3.73 -0.79 24.14
CA ASN A 296 3.70 -1.35 25.49
C ASN A 296 2.96 -2.72 25.53
N ASP A 297 2.92 -3.36 26.71
CA ASP A 297 2.24 -4.64 26.90
C ASP A 297 0.71 -4.58 26.68
N GLU A 298 0.12 -3.38 26.74
CA GLU A 298 -1.30 -3.13 26.49
C GLU A 298 -1.56 -2.82 24.99
N GLY A 299 -0.52 -2.78 24.16
CA GLY A 299 -0.61 -2.45 22.74
C GLY A 299 -0.62 -0.95 22.43
N GLU A 300 -0.39 -0.08 23.41
CA GLU A 300 -0.35 1.37 23.19
C GLU A 300 1.01 1.82 22.67
N LEU A 301 1.01 2.77 21.73
CA LEU A 301 2.23 3.32 21.15
C LEU A 301 2.74 4.51 21.96
N MET A 302 3.87 4.31 22.64
CA MET A 302 4.56 5.35 23.39
C MET A 302 5.62 6.01 22.51
N GLN A 303 5.43 7.29 22.19
CA GLN A 303 6.39 8.06 21.41
C GLN A 303 7.75 8.13 22.14
N LEU A 304 8.82 7.80 21.41
CA LEU A 304 10.19 7.95 21.89
C LEU A 304 10.65 9.41 21.79
N ALA A 305 11.60 9.80 22.64
CA ALA A 305 12.07 11.18 22.70
C ALA A 305 12.65 11.67 21.35
N PRO A 306 12.51 12.97 21.01
CA PRO A 306 12.98 13.53 19.74
C PRO A 306 14.50 13.39 19.51
N GLU A 307 15.26 13.09 20.56
CA GLU A 307 16.71 12.82 20.53
C GLU A 307 17.09 11.69 19.55
N ILE A 308 16.16 10.76 19.26
CA ILE A 308 16.32 9.75 18.20
C ILE A 308 16.46 10.38 16.81
N LEU A 309 15.79 11.51 16.57
CA LEU A 309 15.76 12.21 15.28
C LEU A 309 17.01 13.08 15.07
N LEU A 310 17.82 13.28 16.12
CA LEU A 310 19.05 14.07 16.10
C LEU A 310 20.31 13.20 15.96
N MET A 311 20.16 11.89 15.74
CA MET A 311 21.32 11.03 15.51
C MET A 311 21.99 11.46 14.19
N PRO A 312 23.28 11.80 14.21
CA PRO A 312 23.95 12.41 13.06
C PRO A 312 23.89 11.46 11.87
N ASP A 313 23.61 12.03 10.69
CA ASP A 313 23.82 11.36 9.41
C ASP A 313 25.24 10.74 9.43
N GLN A 314 25.31 9.40 9.36
CA GLN A 314 26.58 8.74 9.07
C GLN A 314 27.08 9.30 7.73
N PRO A 315 28.34 9.74 7.62
CA PRO A 315 28.87 10.23 6.36
C PRO A 315 28.92 9.07 5.34
N ASP A 316 28.50 9.38 4.11
CA ASP A 316 28.50 8.51 2.92
C ASP A 316 29.83 7.76 2.67
#